data_AF-A0A932KY08-F1
#
_entry.id   AF-A0A932KY08-F1
#
_cell.length_a   1.000
_cell.length_b   1.000
_cell.length_c   1.000
_cell.angle_alpha   90.00
_cell.angle_beta   90.00
_cell.angle_gamma   90.00
#
_symmetry.space_group_name_H-M   'P 1'
#
loop_
_entity.id
_entity.type
_entity.pdbx_description
1 polymer ?
#
loop_
_entity_poly.entity_id
_entity_poly.type
_entity_poly.pdbx_seq_one_letter_code
_entity_poly.pdbx_strand_id
1 'polypeptide(L)'
;MAWVEAHTNVRVAYLPRVISSREAMVEKIGDPQRQSALARALYVPGEVVIDDQFWDPTDTRTISFLVHELVHHAQQYRGVAYACNNTKEWEAYRLQNLWLAERGLPPVVDDSWIAQMARCDSSPFFGS
;
A
#
# COMPACT_ATOMS: atom_id res chain seq x y z
N MET A 1 -3.55 -2.01 13.12
CA MET A 1 -4.82 -2.43 12.49
C MET A 1 -6.05 -1.67 12.93
N ALA A 2 -6.30 -1.41 14.23
CA ALA A 2 -7.54 -0.75 14.68
C ALA A 2 -7.91 0.52 13.89
N TRP A 3 -6.94 1.39 13.59
CA TRP A 3 -7.16 2.58 12.77
C TRP A 3 -7.64 2.23 11.34
N VAL A 4 -7.01 1.25 10.68
CA VAL A 4 -7.40 0.81 9.33
C VAL A 4 -8.79 0.19 9.33
N GLU A 5 -9.11 -0.65 10.32
CA GLU A 5 -10.46 -1.26 10.43
C GLU A 5 -11.55 -0.19 10.58
N ALA A 6 -11.30 0.83 11.39
CA ALA A 6 -12.25 1.93 11.60
C ALA A 6 -12.51 2.75 10.32
N HIS A 7 -11.47 2.94 9.48
CA HIS A 7 -11.57 3.76 8.27
C HIS A 7 -11.98 2.98 7.01
N THR A 8 -11.80 1.66 7.00
CA THR A 8 -12.26 0.79 5.91
C THR A 8 -13.62 0.16 6.19
N ASN A 9 -14.10 0.24 7.44
CA ASN A 9 -15.26 -0.50 7.95
C ASN A 9 -15.17 -2.01 7.69
N VAL A 10 -13.96 -2.57 7.80
CA VAL A 10 -13.69 -4.00 7.64
C VAL A 10 -13.03 -4.52 8.91
N ARG A 11 -13.55 -5.63 9.43
CA ARG A 11 -12.90 -6.38 10.51
C ARG A 11 -12.00 -7.45 9.92
N VAL A 12 -10.77 -7.51 10.44
CA VAL A 12 -9.74 -8.43 9.98
C VAL A 12 -9.56 -9.51 11.04
N ALA A 13 -9.64 -10.78 10.65
CA ALA A 13 -9.59 -11.90 11.60
C ALA A 13 -8.18 -12.16 12.14
N TYR A 14 -7.16 -11.92 11.32
CA TYR A 14 -5.75 -12.10 11.69
C TYR A 14 -4.89 -10.96 11.13
N LEU A 15 -3.83 -10.60 11.86
CA LEU A 15 -2.85 -9.63 11.38
C LEU A 15 -1.99 -10.25 10.28
N PRO A 16 -1.55 -9.46 9.27
CA PRO A 16 -0.56 -9.95 8.32
C PRO A 16 0.79 -10.08 9.02
N ARG A 17 1.62 -11.03 8.58
CA ARG A 17 3.03 -11.05 8.99
C ARG A 17 3.75 -9.86 8.36
N VAL A 18 4.56 -9.15 9.13
CA VAL A 18 5.39 -8.06 8.61
C VAL A 18 6.83 -8.55 8.49
N ILE A 19 7.38 -8.45 7.29
CA ILE A 19 8.75 -8.86 6.95
C ILE A 19 9.49 -7.60 6.48
N SER A 20 10.65 -7.32 7.07
CA SER A 20 11.54 -6.24 6.60
C SER A 20 12.74 -6.89 5.94
N SER A 21 12.78 -6.92 4.60
CA SER A 21 13.89 -7.49 3.82
C SER A 21 13.72 -7.12 2.36
N ARG A 22 14.73 -6.42 1.81
CA ARG A 22 14.81 -6.15 0.38
C ARG A 22 14.89 -7.42 -0.45
N GLU A 23 15.61 -8.46 0.00
CA GLU A 23 15.68 -9.74 -0.73
C GLU A 23 14.30 -10.40 -0.85
N ALA A 24 13.55 -10.47 0.27
CA ALA A 24 12.21 -11.03 0.28
C ALA A 24 11.24 -10.21 -0.62
N MET A 25 11.43 -8.89 -0.68
CA MET A 25 10.64 -8.03 -1.58
C MET A 25 10.93 -8.35 -3.04
N VAL A 26 12.21 -8.43 -3.42
CA VAL A 26 12.63 -8.76 -4.80
C VAL A 26 12.11 -10.15 -5.21
N GLU A 27 12.20 -11.13 -4.33
CA GLU A 27 11.68 -12.49 -4.56
C GLU A 27 10.17 -12.47 -4.85
N LYS A 28 9.39 -11.70 -4.09
CA LYS A 28 7.92 -11.65 -4.21
C LYS A 28 7.44 -10.86 -5.43
N ILE A 29 8.16 -9.80 -5.81
CA ILE A 29 7.84 -9.04 -7.02
C ILE A 29 8.04 -9.94 -8.25
N GLY A 30 9.10 -10.76 -8.25
CA GLY A 30 9.39 -11.69 -9.33
C GLY A 30 9.79 -10.96 -10.62
N ASP A 31 8.81 -10.71 -11.50
CA ASP A 31 9.02 -10.04 -12.79
C ASP A 31 9.05 -8.51 -12.63
N PRO A 32 10.15 -7.82 -13.00
CA PRO A 32 10.24 -6.36 -12.91
C PRO A 32 9.19 -5.60 -13.74
N GLN A 33 8.46 -6.27 -14.64
CA GLN A 33 7.30 -5.70 -15.34
C GLN A 33 5.98 -5.68 -14.53
N ARG A 34 5.90 -6.39 -13.40
CA ARG A 34 4.63 -6.62 -12.68
C ARG A 34 4.28 -5.61 -11.59
N GLN A 35 5.20 -4.77 -11.11
CA GLN A 35 4.90 -3.62 -10.23
C GLN A 35 6.13 -2.73 -10.01
N SER A 36 5.89 -1.47 -9.62
CA SER A 36 6.87 -0.37 -9.68
C SER A 36 8.21 -0.72 -9.03
N ALA A 37 9.31 -0.39 -9.72
CA ALA A 37 10.69 -0.48 -9.22
C ALA A 37 10.98 0.44 -7.99
N LEU A 38 9.93 0.99 -7.36
CA LEU A 38 9.95 1.96 -6.26
C LEU A 38 9.06 1.54 -5.07
N ALA A 39 8.48 0.33 -5.09
CA ALA A 39 7.63 -0.12 -4.00
C ALA A 39 8.43 -0.19 -2.69
N ARG A 40 8.15 0.72 -1.74
CA ARG A 40 8.78 0.75 -0.40
C ARG A 40 8.18 -0.31 0.53
N ALA A 41 6.99 -0.77 0.20
CA ALA A 41 6.30 -1.88 0.82
C ALA A 41 5.46 -2.61 -0.24
N LEU A 42 5.10 -3.86 0.04
CA LEU A 42 4.30 -4.72 -0.81
C LEU A 42 3.41 -5.59 0.06
N TYR A 43 2.11 -5.58 -0.22
CA TYR A 43 1.17 -6.55 0.29
C TYR A 43 1.08 -7.79 -0.62
N VAL A 44 1.26 -8.96 -0.02
CA VAL A 44 0.81 -10.25 -0.59
C VAL A 44 -0.17 -10.90 0.39
N PRO A 45 -1.09 -11.77 -0.05
CA PRO A 45 -2.08 -12.35 0.85
C PRO A 45 -1.50 -12.96 2.14
N GLY A 46 -1.66 -12.22 3.25
CA GLY A 46 -1.22 -12.63 4.60
C GLY A 46 0.12 -12.06 5.04
N GLU A 47 0.83 -11.32 4.19
CA GLU A 47 2.13 -10.72 4.51
C GLU A 47 2.24 -9.28 3.98
N VAL A 48 2.93 -8.44 4.74
CA VAL A 48 3.44 -7.15 4.29
C VAL A 48 4.95 -7.27 4.26
N VAL A 49 5.56 -7.02 3.10
CA VAL A 49 7.02 -6.98 2.95
C VAL A 49 7.45 -5.54 2.74
N ILE A 50 8.42 -5.09 3.53
CA ILE A 50 8.95 -3.74 3.53
C ILE A 50 10.41 -3.80 3.08
N ASP A 51 10.82 -2.87 2.24
CA ASP A 51 12.23 -2.70 1.87
C ASP A 51 12.98 -2.13 3.07
N ASP A 52 13.87 -2.93 3.64
CA ASP A 52 14.64 -2.59 4.84
C ASP A 52 15.65 -1.46 4.60
N GLN A 53 15.96 -1.12 3.35
CA GLN A 53 16.81 0.04 3.03
C GLN A 53 16.09 1.38 3.17
N PHE A 54 14.76 1.38 3.12
CA PHE A 54 13.93 2.59 3.24
C PHE A 54 13.04 2.58 4.49
N TRP A 55 13.18 1.56 5.33
CA TRP A 55 12.37 1.38 6.53
C TRP A 55 13.01 2.02 7.75
N ASP A 56 12.28 2.92 8.39
CA ASP A 56 12.60 3.45 9.72
C ASP A 56 11.33 3.37 10.57
N PRO A 57 11.25 2.56 11.63
CA PRO A 57 10.06 2.44 12.46
C PRO A 57 9.80 3.68 13.35
N THR A 58 10.67 4.68 13.32
CA THR A 58 10.52 5.96 14.03
C THR A 58 10.10 7.11 13.12
N ASP A 59 10.28 6.98 11.80
CA ASP A 59 9.77 7.93 10.82
C ASP A 59 8.29 7.67 10.56
N THR A 60 7.45 8.68 10.79
CA THR A 60 6.03 8.59 10.52
C THR A 60 5.74 8.41 9.03
N ARG A 61 6.58 8.96 8.14
CA ARG A 61 6.38 8.83 6.69
C ARG A 61 6.61 7.40 6.21
N THR A 62 7.61 6.69 6.71
CA THR A 62 7.86 5.27 6.39
C THR A 62 6.74 4.38 6.93
N ILE A 63 6.25 4.64 8.16
CA ILE A 63 5.08 3.93 8.73
C ILE A 63 3.84 4.09 7.85
N SER A 64 3.66 5.23 7.17
CA SER A 64 2.51 5.44 6.28
C SER A 64 2.45 4.43 5.13
N PHE A 65 3.60 3.91 4.66
CA PHE A 65 3.61 2.84 3.65
C PHE A 65 3.13 1.51 4.24
N LEU A 66 3.44 1.21 5.52
CA LEU A 66 2.82 0.07 6.19
C LEU A 66 1.30 0.26 6.30
N VAL A 67 0.81 1.48 6.61
CA VAL A 67 -0.63 1.76 6.64
C VAL A 67 -1.29 1.47 5.29
N HIS A 68 -0.64 1.86 4.19
CA HIS A 68 -1.08 1.56 2.83
C HIS A 68 -1.28 0.05 2.62
N GLU A 69 -0.26 -0.77 2.91
CA GLU A 69 -0.35 -2.22 2.75
C GLU A 69 -1.38 -2.87 3.67
N LEU A 70 -1.58 -2.32 4.88
CA LEU A 70 -2.62 -2.78 5.78
C LEU A 70 -4.04 -2.48 5.26
N VAL A 71 -4.22 -1.41 4.47
CA VAL A 71 -5.49 -1.17 3.76
C VAL A 71 -5.72 -2.24 2.71
N HIS A 72 -4.71 -2.62 1.93
CA HIS A 72 -4.85 -3.76 1.00
C HIS A 72 -5.19 -5.06 1.70
N HIS A 73 -4.61 -5.28 2.89
CA HIS A 73 -4.99 -6.41 3.72
C HIS A 73 -6.47 -6.37 4.11
N ALA A 74 -6.98 -5.24 4.58
CA ALA A 74 -8.40 -5.09 4.90
C ALA A 74 -9.30 -5.25 3.65
N GLN A 75 -8.90 -4.71 2.50
CA GLN A 75 -9.62 -4.86 1.23
C GLN A 75 -9.77 -6.33 0.82
N GLN A 76 -8.78 -7.18 1.11
CA GLN A 76 -8.85 -8.62 0.86
C GLN A 76 -9.98 -9.29 1.67
N TYR A 77 -10.24 -8.82 2.89
CA TYR A 77 -11.33 -9.35 3.76
C TYR A 77 -12.71 -8.85 3.36
N ARG A 78 -12.79 -7.69 2.69
CA ARG A 78 -14.07 -7.15 2.21
C ARG A 78 -14.73 -8.08 1.17
N GLY A 79 -13.95 -8.93 0.49
CA GLY A 79 -14.45 -9.93 -0.46
C GLY A 79 -15.11 -9.34 -1.71
N VAL A 80 -14.86 -8.06 -2.01
CA VAL A 80 -15.38 -7.38 -3.19
C VAL A 80 -14.50 -7.65 -4.40
N ALA A 81 -15.14 -7.87 -5.56
CA ALA A 81 -14.46 -7.90 -6.83
C ALA A 81 -14.14 -6.46 -7.29
N TYR A 82 -12.87 -6.20 -7.55
CA TYR A 82 -12.42 -4.94 -8.15
C TYR A 82 -12.38 -5.10 -9.66
N ALA A 83 -12.68 -4.04 -10.41
CA ALA A 83 -12.62 -4.06 -11.87
C ALA A 83 -11.21 -4.37 -12.39
N CYS A 84 -10.19 -3.93 -11.65
CA CYS A 84 -8.78 -4.21 -11.86
C CYS A 84 -8.01 -3.95 -10.56
N ASN A 85 -6.75 -4.40 -10.47
CA ASN A 85 -5.92 -4.19 -9.28
C ASN A 85 -5.75 -2.70 -8.94
N ASN A 86 -5.52 -1.87 -9.95
CA ASN A 86 -5.27 -0.45 -9.80
C ASN A 86 -6.41 0.30 -9.07
N THR A 87 -7.68 -0.12 -9.24
CA THR A 87 -8.80 0.54 -8.51
C THR A 87 -8.70 0.43 -6.99
N LYS A 88 -7.95 -0.54 -6.45
CA LYS A 88 -7.69 -0.68 -5.02
C LYS A 88 -6.84 0.47 -4.46
N GLU A 89 -5.94 0.99 -5.28
CA GLU A 89 -4.97 2.05 -4.92
C GLU A 89 -5.66 3.34 -4.47
N TRP A 90 -6.85 3.62 -5.01
CA TRP A 90 -7.59 4.84 -4.68
C TRP A 90 -7.88 4.97 -3.18
N GLU A 91 -8.39 3.91 -2.55
CA GLU A 91 -8.68 3.89 -1.12
C GLU A 91 -7.39 3.83 -0.30
N ALA A 92 -6.41 3.01 -0.74
CA ALA A 92 -5.14 2.83 -0.04
C ALA A 92 -4.35 4.15 0.08
N TYR A 93 -4.13 4.87 -1.03
CA TYR A 93 -3.43 6.16 -0.99
C TYR A 93 -4.23 7.25 -0.26
N ARG A 94 -5.57 7.28 -0.40
CA ARG A 94 -6.39 8.26 0.33
C ARG A 94 -6.30 8.07 1.84
N LEU A 95 -6.36 6.83 2.31
CA LEU A 95 -6.23 6.53 3.73
C LEU A 95 -4.78 6.72 4.21
N GLN A 96 -3.77 6.42 3.40
CA GLN A 96 -2.37 6.77 3.71
C GLN A 96 -2.20 8.29 3.91
N ASN A 97 -2.72 9.09 2.99
CA ASN A 97 -2.67 10.55 3.06
C ASN A 97 -3.46 11.09 4.25
N LEU A 98 -4.65 10.54 4.54
CA LEU A 98 -5.43 10.90 5.72
C LEU A 98 -4.66 10.61 7.02
N TRP A 99 -4.04 9.44 7.13
CA TRP A 99 -3.26 9.05 8.30
C TRP A 99 -2.07 9.98 8.56
N LEU A 100 -1.42 10.47 7.48
CA LEU A 100 -0.37 11.48 7.55
C LEU A 100 -0.92 12.85 7.97
N ALA A 101 -2.06 13.25 7.41
CA ALA A 101 -2.69 14.53 7.73
C ALA A 101 -3.09 14.62 9.21
N GLU A 102 -3.62 13.53 9.79
CA GLU A 102 -3.92 13.43 11.23
C GLU A 102 -2.68 13.61 12.13
N ARG A 103 -1.47 13.45 11.56
CA ARG A 103 -0.17 13.62 12.24
C ARG A 103 0.54 14.90 11.84
N GLY A 104 -0.15 15.80 11.13
CA GLY A 104 0.39 17.09 10.71
C GLY A 104 1.43 16.98 9.59
N LEU A 105 1.45 15.88 8.84
CA LEU A 105 2.39 15.68 7.73
C LEU A 105 1.72 15.86 6.37
N PRO A 106 2.46 16.33 5.36
CA PRO A 106 1.94 16.44 4.01
C PRO A 106 1.76 15.06 3.36
N PRO A 107 0.84 14.93 2.39
CA PRO A 107 0.59 13.68 1.68
C PRO A 107 1.84 13.11 0.99
N VAL A 108 1.83 11.82 0.65
CA VAL A 108 2.90 11.21 -0.16
C VAL A 108 2.73 11.47 -1.65
N VAL A 109 1.48 11.57 -2.10
CA VAL A 109 1.07 11.81 -3.48
C VAL A 109 -0.16 12.71 -3.49
N ASP A 110 -0.39 13.48 -4.55
CA ASP A 110 -1.58 14.33 -4.67
C ASP A 110 -2.81 13.56 -5.20
N ASP A 111 -3.99 14.16 -5.06
CA ASP A 111 -5.26 13.56 -5.47
C ASP A 111 -5.35 13.29 -6.98
N SER A 112 -4.67 14.10 -7.81
CA SER A 112 -4.68 13.92 -9.26
C SER A 112 -3.88 12.69 -9.69
N TRP A 113 -2.74 12.46 -9.01
CA TRP A 113 -1.94 11.27 -9.17
C TRP A 113 -2.71 10.03 -8.70
N ILE A 114 -3.39 10.09 -7.55
CA ILE A 114 -4.24 8.97 -7.06
C ILE A 114 -5.32 8.63 -8.10
N ALA A 115 -6.00 9.65 -8.63
CA ALA A 115 -7.03 9.46 -9.64
C ALA A 115 -6.50 8.89 -10.97
N GLN A 116 -5.23 9.13 -11.30
CA GLN A 116 -4.56 8.52 -12.45
C GLN A 116 -4.16 7.07 -12.16
N MET A 117 -3.48 6.82 -11.04
CA MET A 117 -3.01 5.50 -10.63
C MET A 117 -4.16 4.51 -10.42
N ALA A 118 -5.33 4.99 -10.01
CA ALA A 118 -6.50 4.14 -9.78
C ALA A 118 -7.19 3.63 -11.05
N ARG A 119 -6.78 4.07 -12.25
CA ARG A 119 -7.42 3.67 -13.51
C ARG A 119 -6.91 2.32 -13.97
N CYS A 120 -7.77 1.53 -14.62
CA CYS A 120 -7.41 0.20 -15.10
C CYS A 120 -6.42 0.19 -16.27
N ASP A 121 -6.27 1.29 -16.99
CA ASP A 121 -5.32 1.47 -18.08
C ASP A 121 -4.02 2.15 -17.64
N SER A 122 -3.87 2.45 -16.34
CA SER A 122 -2.64 3.05 -15.84
C SER A 122 -1.51 2.01 -15.84
N SER A 123 -0.44 2.32 -16.57
CA SER A 123 0.80 1.56 -16.51
C SER A 123 1.61 2.07 -15.32
N PRO A 124 2.20 1.20 -14.48
CA PRO A 124 3.15 1.62 -13.44
C PRO A 124 4.46 2.16 -14.03
N PHE A 125 4.61 2.15 -15.35
CA PHE A 125 5.77 2.66 -16.07
C PHE A 125 5.56 4.10 -16.57
N PHE A 126 6.31 5.03 -15.98
CA PHE A 126 6.67 6.27 -16.65
C PHE A 126 7.89 6.00 -17.55
N GLY A 127 7.74 6.19 -18.86
CA GLY A 127 8.87 6.37 -19.77
C GLY A 127 8.86 5.48 -21.02
N SER A 128 8.51 6.12 -22.14
CA SER A 128 8.83 5.76 -23.53
C SER A 128 10.33 5.57 -23.77
#